data_AF-I6M2T7-F1
#
_entry.id   AF-I6M2T7-F1
#
_cell.length_a   1.000
_cell.length_b   1.000
_cell.length_c   1.000
_cell.angle_alpha   90.00
_cell.angle_beta   90.00
_cell.angle_gamma   90.00
#
_symmetry.space_group_name_H-M   'P 1'
#
loop_
_entity.id
_entity.type
_entity.pdbx_description
1 polymer ?
#
loop_
_entity_poly.entity_id
_entity_poly.type
_entity_poly.pdbx_seq_one_letter_code
_entity_poly.pdbx_strand_id
1 'polypeptide(L)' 'LEKFAPHIQQLSMESNGKGVSIDGVPLSFEAGEIDFGEPGTNGQHSFYQLIHQ' A
#
# COMPACT_ATOMS: atom_id res chain seq x y z
N LEU A 1 15.32 8.87 -2.36
CA LEU A 1 14.41 7.93 -1.66
C LEU A 1 13.73 6.93 -2.61
N GLU A 2 14.35 6.61 -3.75
CA GLU A 2 13.72 5.79 -4.80
C GLU A 2 13.30 4.38 -4.33
N LYS A 3 14.05 3.77 -3.41
CA LYS A 3 13.74 2.44 -2.86
C LYS A 3 12.85 2.46 -1.62
N PHE A 4 12.39 3.64 -1.20
CA PHE A 4 11.54 3.76 -0.02
C PHE A 4 10.15 3.16 -0.26
N ALA A 5 9.48 3.52 -1.37
CA ALA A 5 8.15 2.98 -1.68
C ALA A 5 8.13 1.45 -1.81
N PRO A 6 9.06 0.79 -2.53
CA PRO A 6 9.14 -0.67 -2.56
C PRO A 6 9.39 -1.32 -1.18
N HIS A 7 10.17 -0.67 -0.31
CA HIS A 7 10.39 -1.18 1.04
C HIS A 7 9.11 -1.08 1.90
N ILE A 8 8.41 0.05 1.84
CA ILE A 8 7.13 0.25 2.54
C ILE A 8 6.06 -0.70 2.02
N GLN A 9 6.00 -0.94 0.71
CA GLN A 9 5.10 -1.93 0.10
C GLN A 9 5.25 -3.30 0.78
N GLN A 10 6.47 -3.82 0.86
CA GLN A 10 6.69 -5.11 1.53
C GLN A 10 6.32 -5.01 3.01
N LEU A 11 6.85 -4.03 3.73
CA LEU A 11 6.63 -3.87 5.17
C LEU A 11 5.14 -3.85 5.53
N SER A 12 4.34 -3.06 4.83
CA SER A 12 2.94 -2.85 5.13
C SER A 12 2.07 -3.99 4.61
N MET A 13 2.18 -4.31 3.32
CA MET A 13 1.27 -5.26 2.67
C MET A 13 1.53 -6.70 3.14
N GLU A 14 2.79 -7.11 3.34
CA GLU A 14 3.12 -8.46 3.86
C GLU A 14 2.74 -8.61 5.34
N SER A 15 2.84 -7.53 6.12
CA SER A 15 2.49 -7.58 7.54
C SER A 15 0.98 -7.57 7.76
N ASN A 16 0.27 -6.66 7.08
CA ASN A 16 -1.10 -6.28 7.40
C ASN A 16 -2.14 -6.84 6.42
N GLY A 17 -1.73 -7.30 5.23
CA GLY A 17 -2.61 -7.95 4.24
C GLY A 17 -3.01 -9.35 4.67
N LYS A 18 -3.81 -9.46 5.74
CA LYS A 18 -4.21 -10.73 6.37
C LYS A 18 -5.73 -10.86 6.41
N GLY A 19 -6.22 -12.09 6.32
CA GLY A 19 -7.66 -12.39 6.34
C GLY A 19 -8.18 -12.99 7.64
N VAL A 20 -7.33 -13.17 8.66
CA VAL A 20 -7.66 -13.86 9.90
C VAL A 20 -7.13 -13.07 11.09
N SER A 21 -7.94 -12.92 12.14
CA SER A 21 -7.56 -12.25 13.39
C SER A 21 -6.57 -13.08 14.21
N ILE A 22 -6.02 -12.49 15.27
CA ILE A 22 -5.14 -13.20 16.20
C ILE A 22 -5.83 -14.37 16.91
N ASP A 23 -7.16 -14.30 17.06
CA ASP A 23 -7.97 -15.35 17.66
C ASP A 23 -8.29 -16.50 16.68
N GLY A 24 -7.77 -16.43 15.44
CA GLY A 24 -7.97 -17.46 14.41
C GLY A 24 -9.30 -17.38 13.68
N VAL A 25 -10.06 -16.29 13.85
CA VAL A 25 -11.36 -16.08 13.21
C VAL A 25 -11.19 -15.25 11.93
N PRO A 26 -11.85 -15.59 10.80
CA PRO A 26 -11.82 -14.77 9.60
C PRO A 26 -12.26 -13.32 9.87
N LEU A 27 -11.55 -12.36 9.29
CA LEU A 27 -11.92 -10.95 9.39
C LEU A 27 -13.22 -10.69 8.62
N SER A 28 -14.09 -9.85 9.18
CA SER A 28 -15.35 -9.43 8.56
C SER A 28 -15.20 -8.20 7.64
N PHE A 29 -13.97 -7.76 7.41
CA PHE A 29 -13.61 -6.58 6.64
C PHE A 29 -12.28 -6.82 5.90
N GLU A 30 -12.02 -6.02 4.87
CA GLU A 30 -10.74 -6.04 4.15
C GLU A 30 -9.65 -5.38 5.01
N ALA A 31 -8.52 -6.07 5.18
CA ALA A 31 -7.38 -5.56 5.95
C ALA A 31 -6.15 -5.37 5.06
N GLY A 32 -5.37 -4.33 5.38
CA GLY A 32 -4.26 -3.86 4.56
C GLY A 32 -4.74 -2.97 3.41
N GLU A 33 -3.88 -2.05 2.98
CA GLU A 33 -4.09 -1.19 1.83
C GLU A 33 -3.13 -1.59 0.70
N ILE A 34 -3.39 -1.09 -0.52
CA ILE A 34 -2.43 -1.19 -1.62
C ILE A 34 -1.52 0.03 -1.57
N ASP A 35 -0.28 -0.18 -1.11
CA ASP A 35 0.74 0.86 -1.14
C ASP A 35 1.38 0.95 -2.53
N PHE A 36 1.42 2.16 -3.11
CA PHE A 36 2.13 2.42 -4.36
C PHE A 36 2.65 3.86 -4.40
N GLY A 37 3.68 4.11 -5.22
CA GLY A 37 4.18 5.46 -5.42
C GLY A 37 5.55 5.51 -6.08
N GLU A 38 5.90 6.72 -6.50
CA GLU A 38 7.19 7.10 -7.08
C GLU A 38 7.66 8.41 -6.44
N PRO A 39 8.98 8.67 -6.34
CA PRO A 39 9.48 9.96 -5.87
C PRO A 39 8.92 11.13 -6.69
N GLY A 40 8.63 12.25 -6.01
CA GLY A 40 8.33 13.51 -6.68
C GLY A 40 9.58 14.08 -7.37
N THR A 41 9.49 14.63 -8.58
CA THR A 41 8.27 14.96 -9.33
C THR A 41 7.81 13.90 -10.34
N ASN A 42 8.47 12.73 -10.45
CA ASN A 42 8.12 11.68 -11.43
C ASN A 42 6.64 11.25 -11.32
N GLY A 43 6.14 11.06 -10.10
CA GLY A 43 4.73 10.70 -9.87
C GLY A 43 3.74 11.75 -10.39
N GLN A 44 4.11 13.04 -10.35
CA GLN A 44 3.28 14.15 -10.84
C GLN A 44 2.96 14.02 -12.34
N HIS A 45 3.89 13.46 -13.10
CA HIS A 45 3.77 13.26 -14.54
C HIS A 45 3.36 11.83 -14.93
N SER A 46 2.92 11.01 -13.96
CA SER A 46 2.48 9.63 -14.20
C SER A 46 1.01 9.42 -13.79
N PHE A 47 0.69 9.56 -12.51
CA PHE A 47 -0.61 9.15 -11.96
C PHE A 47 -1.32 10.25 -11.16
N TYR A 48 -0.74 11.43 -10.99
CA TYR A 48 -1.38 12.51 -10.22
C TYR A 48 -2.67 13.01 -10.87
N GLN A 49 -2.83 12.87 -12.18
CA GLN A 49 -4.10 13.14 -12.86
C GLN A 49 -5.26 12.33 -12.26
N LEU A 50 -5.04 11.04 -11.97
CA LEU A 50 -6.04 10.16 -11.35
C LEU A 50 -6.24 10.45 -9.86
N ILE A 51 -5.23 11.01 -9.18
CA ILE A 51 -5.37 11.41 -7.77
C ILE A 51 -6.22 12.68 -7.65
N HIS A 52 -6.16 13.57 -8.64
CA HIS A 52 -6.82 14.88 -8.57
C HIS A 52 -8.26 14.91 -9.11
N GLN A 53 -8.66 13.96 -9.97
CA GLN A 53 -9.96 13.93 -10.67
C GLN A 53 -10.53 12.53 -10.72
#